data_AF-A0A1B6IUC2-F1
#
_entry.id   AF-A0A1B6IUC2-F1
#
_cell.length_a   1.000
_cell.length_b   1.000
_cell.length_c   1.000
_cell.angle_alpha   90.00
_cell.angle_beta   90.00
_cell.angle_gamma   90.00
#
_symmetry.space_group_name_H-M   'P 1'
#
loop_
_entity.id
_entity.type
_entity.pdbx_description
1 polymer ?
#
loop_
_entity_poly.entity_id
_entity_poly.type
_entity_poly.pdbx_seq_one_letter_code
_entity_poly.pdbx_strand_id
1 'polypeptide(L)'
;MSQTITQTASPDLVESFFGVYLLYSINPKYRGRTYIGYTVNPNRRISQHNKGCASGGARKTNNRGPWEMVLIVHGFPNDISALRFEWAWQHPQRSRRLRHVMRKKPREKDFSYRLRILLEMLRMGPWNKLPLTIRWLVEEYQQDFQANSCSLIDNNRPGDTLEWWKTWNTKRSRFVSTDAYACHYRTCLYQESARGYCR
;
A
#
# COMPACT_ATOMS: atom_id res chain seq x y z
N MET A 1 31.39 10.39 48.33
CA MET A 1 31.28 11.00 46.99
C MET A 1 31.96 10.08 45.98
N SER A 2 31.19 9.22 45.31
CA SER A 2 31.64 8.58 44.07
C SER A 2 30.41 8.46 43.18
N GLN A 3 30.51 9.13 42.04
CA GLN A 3 29.39 9.48 41.18
C GLN A 3 28.92 8.30 40.36
N THR A 4 27.61 8.27 40.17
CA THR A 4 26.78 7.39 39.35
C THR A 4 27.24 7.40 37.89
N ILE A 5 27.47 6.23 37.29
CA ILE A 5 27.56 6.07 35.84
C ILE A 5 26.14 5.82 35.33
N THR A 6 25.52 6.87 34.79
CA THR A 6 24.23 6.78 34.08
C THR A 6 24.46 6.05 32.76
N GLN A 7 23.81 4.89 32.59
CA GLN A 7 23.81 4.11 31.37
C GLN A 7 23.01 4.85 30.28
N THR A 8 23.70 5.44 29.30
CA THR A 8 23.08 6.18 28.19
C THR A 8 22.34 5.21 27.26
N ALA A 9 21.02 5.32 27.18
CA ALA A 9 20.22 4.65 26.16
C ALA A 9 20.68 5.12 24.75
N SER A 10 20.87 4.18 23.83
CA SER A 10 21.35 4.37 22.46
C SER A 10 20.46 5.34 21.65
N PRO A 11 21.00 6.43 21.06
CA PRO A 11 20.20 7.55 20.57
C PRO A 11 19.91 7.55 19.04
N ASP A 12 19.78 6.41 18.34
CA ASP A 12 19.64 6.44 16.87
C ASP A 12 18.83 5.29 16.24
N LEU A 13 17.59 5.05 16.69
CA LEU A 13 16.65 4.20 15.95
C LEU A 13 15.41 4.99 15.52
N VAL A 14 15.58 6.04 14.71
CA VAL A 14 14.48 6.46 13.84
C VAL A 14 14.43 5.43 12.71
N GLU A 15 13.59 4.41 12.88
CA GLU A 15 13.36 3.41 11.84
C GLU A 15 12.96 4.12 10.54
N SER A 16 13.81 4.00 9.51
CA SER A 16 13.59 4.69 8.24
C SER A 16 12.36 4.12 7.54
N PHE A 17 11.36 4.96 7.27
CA PHE A 17 10.12 4.52 6.64
C PHE A 17 10.32 4.31 5.13
N PHE A 18 10.03 3.10 4.67
CA PHE A 18 10.00 2.73 3.26
C PHE A 18 8.63 2.16 2.91
N GLY A 19 7.90 2.84 2.03
CA GLY A 19 6.53 2.47 1.68
C GLY A 19 6.31 2.35 0.18
N VAL A 20 5.59 1.31 -0.25
CA VAL A 20 5.05 1.18 -1.61
C VAL A 20 3.53 1.30 -1.53
N TYR A 21 2.96 2.22 -2.29
CA TYR A 21 1.55 2.58 -2.20
C TYR A 21 0.79 2.35 -3.50
N LEU A 22 -0.52 2.23 -3.37
CA LEU A 22 -1.49 2.21 -4.47
C LEU A 22 -2.35 3.47 -4.38
N LEU A 23 -2.38 4.24 -5.45
CA LEU A 23 -3.32 5.35 -5.64
C LEU A 23 -4.53 4.89 -6.43
N TYR A 24 -5.66 5.54 -6.14
CA TYR A 24 -6.89 5.44 -6.88
C TYR A 24 -7.35 6.84 -7.30
N SER A 25 -7.75 7.00 -8.56
CA SER A 25 -8.34 8.26 -9.03
C SER A 25 -9.83 8.27 -8.71
N ILE A 26 -10.25 9.27 -7.93
CA ILE A 26 -11.67 9.53 -7.64
C ILE A 26 -12.31 10.51 -8.64
N ASN A 27 -11.52 11.06 -9.57
CA ASN A 27 -12.02 11.94 -10.61
C ASN A 27 -13.07 11.20 -11.47
N PRO A 28 -14.30 11.73 -11.65
CA PRO A 28 -15.35 11.06 -12.44
C PRO A 28 -14.91 10.66 -13.85
N LYS A 29 -14.09 11.47 -14.51
CA LYS A 29 -13.56 11.21 -15.87
C LYS A 29 -12.53 10.09 -15.91
N TYR A 30 -11.81 9.87 -14.81
CA TYR A 30 -10.70 8.92 -14.73
C TYR A 30 -10.89 7.88 -13.63
N ARG A 31 -12.12 7.71 -13.16
CA ARG A 31 -12.47 6.88 -12.02
C ARG A 31 -12.00 5.45 -12.25
N GLY A 32 -11.37 4.86 -11.22
CA GLY A 32 -10.87 3.49 -11.32
C GLY A 32 -9.45 3.37 -11.88
N ARG A 33 -8.83 4.46 -12.34
CA ARG A 33 -7.40 4.44 -12.66
C ARG A 33 -6.57 4.30 -11.40
N THR A 34 -5.51 3.51 -11.50
CA THR A 34 -4.57 3.32 -10.40
C THR A 34 -3.16 3.77 -10.76
N TYR A 35 -2.37 4.04 -9.72
CA TYR A 35 -0.94 4.29 -9.83
C TYR A 35 -0.22 3.67 -8.65
N ILE A 36 0.87 2.94 -8.91
CA ILE A 36 1.72 2.35 -7.88
C ILE A 36 2.99 3.18 -7.80
N GLY A 37 3.44 3.52 -6.59
CA GLY A 37 4.68 4.24 -6.39
C GLY A 37 5.34 3.92 -5.06
N TYR A 38 6.56 4.42 -4.90
CA TYR A 38 7.36 4.32 -3.70
C TYR A 38 7.50 5.68 -3.01
N THR A 39 7.58 5.70 -1.68
CA THR A 39 7.81 6.91 -0.89
C THR A 39 8.43 6.61 0.47
N VAL A 40 9.19 7.58 0.98
CA VAL A 40 9.61 7.68 2.38
C VAL A 40 8.72 8.63 3.20
N ASN A 41 7.82 9.37 2.54
CA ASN A 41 6.90 10.30 3.16
C ASN A 41 5.56 10.31 2.40
N PRO A 42 4.55 9.53 2.84
CA PRO A 42 3.27 9.39 2.15
C PRO A 42 2.50 10.72 1.98
N ASN A 43 2.48 11.56 3.02
CA ASN A 43 1.74 12.83 3.02
C ASN A 43 2.26 13.82 2.00
N ARG A 44 3.59 13.99 1.98
CA ARG A 44 4.24 14.80 0.96
C ARG A 44 3.93 14.22 -0.43
N ARG A 45 4.01 12.90 -0.60
CA ARG A 45 3.87 12.27 -1.92
C ARG A 45 2.46 12.37 -2.50
N ILE A 46 1.42 12.17 -1.69
CA ILE A 46 0.03 12.33 -2.16
C ILE A 46 -0.25 13.79 -2.55
N SER A 47 0.23 14.76 -1.77
CA SER A 47 0.16 16.18 -2.12
C SER A 47 0.85 16.47 -3.46
N GLN A 48 2.04 15.92 -3.72
CA GLN A 48 2.72 16.10 -5.00
C GLN A 48 1.90 15.54 -6.17
N HIS A 49 1.27 14.37 -6.02
CA HIS A 49 0.42 13.80 -7.06
C HIS A 49 -0.80 14.67 -7.38
N ASN A 50 -1.41 15.28 -6.35
CA ASN A 50 -2.59 16.12 -6.51
C ASN A 50 -2.26 17.54 -7.00
N LYS A 51 -1.09 18.09 -6.66
CA LYS A 51 -0.59 19.37 -7.20
C LYS A 51 -0.08 19.26 -8.66
N GLY A 52 0.25 18.04 -9.10
CA GLY A 52 0.66 17.76 -10.48
C GLY A 52 2.18 17.71 -10.68
N CYS A 53 2.60 17.56 -11.94
CA CYS A 53 4.00 17.28 -12.27
C CYS A 53 4.96 18.44 -11.96
N ALA A 54 4.49 19.68 -12.02
CA ALA A 54 5.29 20.86 -11.68
C ALA A 54 5.72 20.87 -10.20
N SER A 55 4.99 20.18 -9.32
CA SER A 55 5.31 20.04 -7.89
C SER A 55 6.01 18.72 -7.57
N GLY A 56 6.55 18.01 -8.56
CA GLY A 56 7.25 16.73 -8.38
C GLY A 56 6.34 15.49 -8.39
N GLY A 57 5.06 15.66 -8.79
CA GLY A 57 4.16 14.55 -9.05
C GLY A 57 4.59 13.74 -10.28
N ALA A 58 4.25 12.45 -10.32
CA ALA A 58 4.56 11.62 -11.48
C ALA A 58 3.82 12.09 -12.73
N ARG A 59 4.49 12.12 -13.90
CA ARG A 59 3.84 12.51 -15.17
C ARG A 59 2.59 11.68 -15.48
N LYS A 60 2.59 10.39 -15.12
CA LYS A 60 1.44 9.49 -15.32
C LYS A 60 0.22 9.87 -14.48
N THR A 61 0.38 10.61 -13.40
CA THR A 61 -0.72 11.02 -12.51
C THR A 61 -1.21 12.44 -12.81
N ASN A 62 -0.51 13.19 -13.67
CA ASN A 62 -0.83 14.59 -13.96
C ASN A 62 -2.23 14.73 -14.58
N ASN A 63 -2.99 15.76 -14.17
CA ASN A 63 -4.34 16.09 -14.66
C ASN A 63 -5.37 14.95 -14.59
N ARG A 64 -5.13 13.97 -13.72
CA ARG A 64 -5.98 12.78 -13.53
C ARG A 64 -6.40 12.60 -12.07
N GLY A 65 -5.99 13.53 -11.21
CA GLY A 65 -6.47 13.60 -9.82
C GLY A 65 -7.86 14.24 -9.73
N PRO A 66 -8.45 14.33 -8.53
CA PRO A 66 -7.81 14.02 -7.27
C PRO A 66 -7.51 12.52 -7.11
N TRP A 67 -6.35 12.25 -6.53
CA TRP A 67 -5.86 10.92 -6.18
C TRP A 67 -6.01 10.70 -4.69
N GLU A 68 -6.41 9.50 -4.33
CA GLU A 68 -6.38 9.00 -2.97
C GLU A 68 -5.37 7.87 -2.86
N MET A 69 -4.59 7.88 -1.79
CA MET A 69 -3.74 6.74 -1.45
C MET A 69 -4.60 5.74 -0.69
N VAL A 70 -5.00 4.65 -1.34
CA VAL A 70 -5.96 3.70 -0.78
C VAL A 70 -5.30 2.63 0.09
N LEU A 71 -4.08 2.24 -0.28
CA LEU A 71 -3.32 1.19 0.39
C LEU A 71 -1.83 1.51 0.38
N ILE A 72 -1.15 1.19 1.48
CA ILE A 72 0.31 1.26 1.58
C ILE A 72 0.88 -0.01 2.20
N VAL A 73 1.95 -0.53 1.60
CA VAL A 73 2.77 -1.62 2.11
C VAL A 73 4.07 -1.01 2.63
N HIS A 74 4.44 -1.32 3.87
CA HIS A 74 5.67 -0.80 4.50
C HIS A 74 6.31 -1.88 5.39
N GLY A 75 7.43 -1.55 6.06
CA GLY A 75 8.26 -2.54 6.77
C GLY A 75 9.35 -3.15 5.89
N PHE A 76 9.72 -2.48 4.79
CA PHE A 76 10.88 -2.87 4.00
C PHE A 76 12.16 -2.53 4.74
N PRO A 77 13.21 -3.37 4.68
CA PRO A 77 14.47 -3.12 5.37
C PRO A 77 15.31 -2.01 4.73
N ASN A 78 15.05 -1.69 3.45
CA ASN A 78 15.72 -0.63 2.70
C ASN A 78 14.90 -0.25 1.46
N ASP A 79 15.29 0.86 0.85
CA ASP A 79 14.77 1.38 -0.41
C ASP A 79 14.89 0.37 -1.56
N ILE A 80 16.02 -0.34 -1.69
CA ILE A 80 16.24 -1.33 -2.77
C ILE A 80 15.14 -2.41 -2.74
N SER A 81 14.81 -2.91 -1.56
CA SER A 81 13.77 -3.93 -1.39
C SER A 81 12.39 -3.40 -1.75
N ALA A 82 12.08 -2.16 -1.34
CA ALA A 82 10.83 -1.48 -1.67
C ALA A 82 10.72 -1.18 -3.18
N LEU A 83 11.79 -0.69 -3.81
CA LEU A 83 11.84 -0.40 -5.24
C LEU A 83 11.71 -1.66 -6.10
N ARG A 84 12.33 -2.78 -5.69
CA ARG A 84 12.13 -4.08 -6.36
C ARG A 84 10.70 -4.57 -6.25
N PHE A 85 10.06 -4.34 -5.11
CA PHE A 85 8.64 -4.64 -4.91
C PHE A 85 7.78 -3.76 -5.83
N GLU A 86 7.97 -2.45 -5.81
CA GLU A 86 7.24 -1.49 -6.64
C GLU A 86 7.33 -1.84 -8.13
N TRP A 87 8.53 -2.11 -8.63
CA TRP A 87 8.73 -2.47 -10.04
C TRP A 87 8.00 -3.76 -10.42
N ALA A 88 8.08 -4.79 -9.56
CA ALA A 88 7.40 -6.06 -9.80
C ALA A 88 5.88 -5.91 -9.81
N TRP A 89 5.34 -5.06 -8.92
CA TRP A 89 3.91 -4.78 -8.83
C TRP A 89 3.40 -3.96 -10.03
N GLN A 90 4.21 -3.03 -10.53
CA GLN A 90 3.92 -2.31 -11.77
C GLN A 90 3.95 -3.23 -13.00
N HIS A 91 4.92 -4.15 -13.05
CA HIS A 91 5.25 -4.97 -14.24
C HIS A 91 5.21 -6.49 -13.96
N PRO A 92 4.08 -7.06 -13.53
CA PRO A 92 4.00 -8.47 -13.14
C PRO A 92 4.45 -9.43 -14.25
N GLN A 93 4.12 -9.13 -15.51
CA GLN A 93 4.47 -9.99 -16.65
C GLN A 93 5.97 -9.97 -17.01
N ARG A 94 6.70 -8.93 -16.60
CA ARG A 94 8.16 -8.83 -16.81
C ARG A 94 8.93 -9.39 -15.62
N SER A 95 8.30 -9.45 -14.44
CA SER A 95 8.91 -10.02 -13.25
C SER A 95 9.01 -11.54 -13.37
N ARG A 96 10.22 -12.08 -13.29
CA ARG A 96 10.48 -13.53 -13.37
C ARG A 96 9.62 -14.35 -12.42
N ARG A 97 9.32 -13.79 -11.24
CA ARG A 97 8.53 -14.42 -10.17
C ARG A 97 7.04 -14.45 -10.50
N LEU A 98 6.53 -13.45 -11.22
CA LEU A 98 5.09 -13.28 -11.46
C LEU A 98 4.65 -13.69 -12.87
N ARG A 99 5.52 -14.35 -13.65
CA ARG A 99 5.20 -14.83 -15.01
C ARG A 99 4.04 -15.82 -15.06
N HIS A 100 3.84 -16.59 -14.00
CA HIS A 100 2.73 -17.54 -13.88
C HIS A 100 1.41 -16.85 -13.51
N VAL A 101 1.45 -15.59 -13.08
CA VAL A 101 0.25 -14.86 -12.68
C VAL A 101 -0.51 -14.41 -13.92
N MET A 102 -1.80 -14.73 -13.95
CA MET A 102 -2.67 -14.41 -15.08
C MET A 102 -2.69 -12.90 -15.36
N ARG A 103 -2.60 -12.56 -16.66
CA ARG A 103 -2.75 -11.20 -17.18
C ARG A 103 -4.12 -10.63 -16.80
N LYS A 104 -4.21 -9.31 -16.76
CA LYS A 104 -5.47 -8.61 -16.50
C LYS A 104 -6.52 -9.01 -17.51
N LYS A 105 -7.70 -9.44 -17.05
CA LYS A 105 -8.83 -9.77 -17.93
C LYS A 105 -9.43 -8.46 -18.48
N PRO A 106 -9.99 -8.43 -19.71
CA PRO A 106 -10.53 -7.19 -20.29
C PRO A 106 -11.59 -6.49 -19.43
N ARG A 107 -12.43 -7.25 -18.71
CA ARG A 107 -13.48 -6.73 -17.83
C ARG A 107 -13.04 -6.52 -16.37
N GLU A 108 -11.80 -6.87 -16.03
CA GLU A 108 -11.28 -6.74 -14.65
C GLU A 108 -10.94 -5.28 -14.36
N LYS A 109 -11.45 -4.76 -13.24
CA LYS A 109 -11.11 -3.40 -12.78
C LYS A 109 -9.62 -3.32 -12.47
N ASP A 110 -9.02 -2.17 -12.75
CA ASP A 110 -7.57 -2.00 -12.56
C ASP A 110 -7.16 -2.16 -11.09
N PHE A 111 -7.94 -1.60 -10.17
CA PHE A 111 -7.76 -1.77 -8.74
C PHE A 111 -7.79 -3.25 -8.31
N SER A 112 -8.82 -4.00 -8.70
CA SER A 112 -8.94 -5.43 -8.39
C SER A 112 -7.76 -6.25 -8.93
N TYR A 113 -7.33 -5.95 -10.15
CA TYR A 113 -6.13 -6.56 -10.73
C TYR A 113 -4.88 -6.25 -9.91
N ARG A 114 -4.63 -4.99 -9.55
CA ARG A 114 -3.46 -4.61 -8.75
C ARG A 114 -3.48 -5.25 -7.37
N LEU A 115 -4.65 -5.33 -6.73
CA LEU A 115 -4.79 -5.99 -5.43
C LEU A 115 -4.51 -7.49 -5.54
N ARG A 116 -5.00 -8.17 -6.58
CA ARG A 116 -4.70 -9.58 -6.84
C ARG A 116 -3.19 -9.82 -7.00
N ILE A 117 -2.50 -8.97 -7.78
CA ILE A 117 -1.03 -9.06 -7.93
C ILE A 117 -0.32 -8.85 -6.59
N LEU A 118 -0.76 -7.87 -5.78
CA LEU A 118 -0.19 -7.61 -4.46
C LEU A 118 -0.28 -8.86 -3.56
N LEU A 119 -1.45 -9.49 -3.51
CA LEU A 119 -1.66 -10.69 -2.72
C LEU A 119 -0.76 -11.85 -3.17
N GLU A 120 -0.61 -12.04 -4.48
CA GLU A 120 0.33 -13.04 -5.01
C GLU A 120 1.78 -12.71 -4.64
N MET A 121 2.19 -11.44 -4.73
CA MET A 121 3.55 -11.05 -4.33
C MET A 121 3.83 -11.35 -2.85
N LEU A 122 2.87 -11.09 -1.95
CA LEU A 122 3.05 -11.36 -0.52
C LEU A 122 3.15 -12.84 -0.18
N ARG A 123 2.74 -13.74 -1.08
CA ARG A 123 2.91 -15.20 -0.96
C ARG A 123 4.28 -15.67 -1.41
N MET A 124 4.98 -14.89 -2.24
CA MET A 124 6.21 -15.31 -2.90
C MET A 124 7.47 -14.82 -2.20
N GLY A 125 8.51 -15.64 -2.24
CA GLY A 125 9.86 -15.20 -1.87
C GLY A 125 10.44 -14.21 -2.88
N PRO A 126 11.15 -13.16 -2.45
CA PRO A 126 11.62 -12.93 -1.08
C PRO A 126 10.61 -12.21 -0.17
N TRP A 127 9.50 -11.69 -0.70
CA TRP A 127 8.60 -10.77 0.01
C TRP A 127 7.87 -11.40 1.19
N ASN A 128 7.54 -12.70 1.12
CA ASN A 128 6.92 -13.43 2.22
C ASN A 128 7.83 -13.56 3.46
N LYS A 129 9.15 -13.37 3.32
CA LYS A 129 10.13 -13.39 4.42
C LYS A 129 10.35 -12.03 5.07
N LEU A 130 9.83 -10.96 4.45
CA LEU A 130 9.97 -9.61 4.97
C LEU A 130 8.85 -9.32 6.00
N PRO A 131 9.10 -8.47 7.02
CA PRO A 131 8.11 -8.06 8.01
C PRO A 131 7.15 -7.00 7.43
N LEU A 132 6.61 -7.26 6.23
CA LEU A 132 5.76 -6.30 5.54
C LEU A 132 4.40 -6.18 6.22
N THR A 133 3.96 -4.94 6.40
CA THR A 133 2.63 -4.58 6.88
C THR A 133 1.85 -3.91 5.76
N ILE A 134 0.61 -4.34 5.55
CA ILE A 134 -0.35 -3.67 4.68
C ILE A 134 -1.22 -2.77 5.55
N ARG A 135 -1.39 -1.51 5.16
CA ARG A 135 -2.34 -0.59 5.78
C ARG A 135 -3.29 -0.04 4.74
N TRP A 136 -4.59 -0.18 5.02
CA TRP A 136 -5.65 0.54 4.32
C TRP A 136 -5.70 1.95 4.88
N LEU A 137 -5.69 2.95 4.00
CA LEU A 137 -5.75 4.36 4.39
C LEU A 137 -7.14 4.96 4.15
N VAL A 138 -7.95 4.29 3.33
CA VAL A 138 -9.33 4.65 3.05
C VAL A 138 -10.18 3.40 3.25
N GLU A 139 -11.08 3.46 4.23
CA GLU A 139 -11.91 2.33 4.68
C GLU A 139 -12.83 1.80 3.58
N GLU A 140 -13.34 2.67 2.70
CA GLU A 140 -14.22 2.28 1.58
C GLU A 140 -13.58 1.30 0.59
N TYR A 141 -12.25 1.29 0.50
CA TYR A 141 -11.50 0.40 -0.38
C TYR A 141 -10.98 -0.84 0.34
N GLN A 142 -11.17 -0.91 1.66
CA GLN A 142 -10.81 -2.07 2.44
C GLN A 142 -11.52 -3.28 1.86
N GLN A 143 -10.73 -4.31 1.60
CA GLN A 143 -11.24 -5.61 1.22
C GLN A 143 -10.97 -6.53 2.38
N ASP A 144 -12.03 -7.16 2.88
CA ASP A 144 -11.83 -8.24 3.83
C ASP A 144 -11.17 -9.38 3.08
N PHE A 145 -9.96 -9.74 3.52
CA PHE A 145 -9.24 -10.90 3.02
C PHE A 145 -9.85 -12.19 3.58
N GLN A 146 -11.18 -12.29 3.68
CA GLN A 146 -11.84 -13.51 4.11
C GLN A 146 -11.57 -14.58 3.05
N ALA A 147 -11.04 -15.70 3.51
CA ALA A 147 -10.69 -16.86 2.70
C ALA A 147 -11.86 -17.36 1.81
N ASN A 148 -13.10 -16.97 2.15
CA ASN A 148 -14.33 -17.51 1.59
C ASN A 148 -15.09 -16.56 0.64
N SER A 149 -14.65 -15.31 0.47
CA SER A 149 -15.36 -14.35 -0.41
C SER A 149 -14.46 -13.76 -1.52
N CYS A 150 -13.29 -14.34 -1.74
CA CYS A 150 -12.48 -14.00 -2.90
C CYS A 150 -12.98 -14.76 -4.14
N SER A 151 -13.93 -14.18 -4.86
CA SER A 151 -14.29 -14.62 -6.23
C SER A 151 -13.15 -14.43 -7.25
N LEU A 152 -11.98 -13.96 -6.81
CA LEU A 152 -10.75 -13.80 -7.60
C LEU A 152 -9.83 -15.04 -7.51
N ILE A 153 -10.22 -16.08 -6.77
CA ILE A 153 -9.51 -17.36 -6.74
C ILE A 153 -10.11 -18.24 -7.85
N ASP A 154 -9.28 -18.56 -8.83
CA ASP A 154 -9.58 -19.59 -9.82
C ASP A 154 -9.77 -20.93 -9.09
N ASN A 155 -10.97 -21.50 -9.18
CA ASN A 155 -11.33 -22.78 -8.55
C ASN A 155 -10.57 -23.98 -9.15
N ASN A 156 -9.75 -23.80 -10.19
CA ASN A 156 -8.98 -24.86 -10.84
C ASN A 156 -7.65 -25.25 -10.16
N ARG A 157 -7.37 -24.82 -8.93
CA ARG A 157 -6.24 -25.34 -8.13
C ARG A 157 -6.75 -26.13 -6.94
N PRO A 158 -6.83 -27.48 -7.01
CA PRO A 158 -7.28 -28.27 -5.88
C PRO A 158 -6.15 -28.34 -4.84
N GLY A 159 -6.42 -27.84 -3.63
CA GLY A 159 -5.77 -28.40 -2.45
C GLY A 159 -5.08 -27.47 -1.44
N ASP A 160 -5.07 -26.13 -1.57
CA ASP A 160 -4.18 -25.34 -0.69
C ASP A 160 -4.67 -23.94 -0.30
N THR A 161 -5.92 -23.56 -0.54
CA THR A 161 -6.36 -22.17 -0.31
C THR A 161 -6.93 -21.95 1.08
N LEU A 162 -7.85 -22.80 1.56
CA LEU A 162 -8.60 -22.53 2.79
C LEU A 162 -7.76 -22.74 4.08
N GLU A 163 -7.04 -23.85 4.19
CA GLU A 163 -6.18 -24.14 5.35
C GLU A 163 -4.96 -23.22 5.43
N TRP A 164 -4.43 -22.82 4.27
CA TRP A 164 -3.36 -21.83 4.18
C TRP A 164 -3.79 -20.45 4.70
N TRP A 165 -4.97 -19.97 4.30
CA TRP A 165 -5.49 -18.68 4.76
C TRP A 165 -5.74 -18.65 6.27
N LYS A 166 -6.31 -19.74 6.82
CA LYS A 166 -6.46 -19.90 8.27
C LYS A 166 -5.09 -19.84 8.96
N THR A 167 -4.10 -20.57 8.44
CA THR A 167 -2.73 -20.55 8.99
C THR A 167 -2.04 -19.18 8.87
N TRP A 168 -2.29 -18.42 7.81
CA TRP A 168 -1.76 -17.06 7.61
C TRP A 168 -2.34 -16.06 8.61
N ASN A 169 -3.66 -16.05 8.81
CA ASN A 169 -4.32 -15.18 9.79
C ASN A 169 -3.95 -15.56 11.23
N THR A 170 -3.85 -16.85 11.55
CA THR A 170 -3.48 -17.32 12.89
C THR A 170 -2.01 -17.01 13.23
N LYS A 171 -1.07 -17.11 12.28
CA LYS A 171 0.36 -16.81 12.54
C LYS A 171 0.72 -15.32 12.52
N ARG A 172 -0.16 -14.44 12.02
CA ARG A 172 0.07 -12.98 11.92
C ARG A 172 -1.05 -12.11 12.52
N SER A 173 -1.88 -12.70 13.37
CA SER A 173 -2.98 -12.06 14.13
C SER A 173 -2.58 -10.82 14.96
N ARG A 174 -1.30 -10.46 15.05
CA ARG A 174 -0.81 -9.22 15.68
C ARG A 174 -0.64 -8.01 14.75
N PHE A 175 -0.76 -8.14 13.42
CA PHE A 175 -0.32 -7.07 12.50
C PHE A 175 -1.39 -6.51 11.55
N VAL A 176 -2.63 -6.96 11.65
CA VAL A 176 -3.80 -6.19 11.18
C VAL A 176 -4.39 -5.47 12.39
N SER A 177 -3.58 -4.66 13.07
CA SER A 177 -4.08 -3.79 14.14
C SER A 177 -4.78 -2.63 13.46
N THR A 178 -6.10 -2.74 13.33
CA THR A 178 -6.96 -1.63 13.75
C THR A 178 -6.49 -1.27 15.15
N ASP A 179 -5.91 -0.09 15.31
CA ASP A 179 -6.08 0.78 16.49
C ASP A 179 -4.92 1.80 16.59
N ALA A 180 -5.31 2.99 17.04
CA ALA A 180 -4.49 4.10 17.54
C ALA A 180 -4.00 5.22 16.58
N TYR A 181 -4.12 5.15 15.25
CA TYR A 181 -3.71 6.30 14.39
C TYR A 181 -4.79 6.87 13.45
N ALA A 182 -5.97 6.27 13.37
CA ALA A 182 -7.08 6.78 12.53
C ALA A 182 -7.61 8.15 13.00
N CYS A 183 -7.32 8.55 14.25
CA CYS A 183 -7.86 9.78 14.83
C CYS A 183 -7.15 11.07 14.37
N HIS A 184 -6.00 11.01 13.68
CA HIS A 184 -5.25 12.22 13.32
C HIS A 184 -5.44 12.69 11.86
N TYR A 185 -5.96 11.84 10.97
CA TYR A 185 -6.16 12.22 9.55
C TYR A 185 -7.51 12.88 9.25
N ARG A 186 -8.52 12.73 10.11
CA ARG A 186 -9.82 13.39 9.92
C ARG A 186 -9.80 14.88 10.23
N THR A 187 -8.82 15.39 10.98
CA THR A 187 -8.84 16.79 11.44
C THR A 187 -8.14 17.75 10.47
N CYS A 188 -7.15 17.31 9.69
CA CYS A 188 -6.43 18.23 8.77
C CYS A 188 -7.13 18.44 7.43
N LEU A 189 -7.93 17.49 6.92
CA LEU A 189 -8.55 17.62 5.59
C LEU A 189 -9.86 18.41 5.57
N TYR A 190 -10.46 18.70 6.73
CA TYR A 190 -11.71 19.46 6.82
C TYR A 190 -11.52 20.94 7.17
N GLN A 191 -10.35 21.37 7.65
CA GLN A 191 -10.13 22.76 8.08
C GLN A 191 -9.64 23.71 6.98
N GLU A 192 -9.11 23.20 5.85
CA GLU A 192 -8.67 24.07 4.74
C GLU A 192 -9.76 24.33 3.68
N SER A 193 -10.91 23.65 3.75
CA SER A 193 -12.05 23.89 2.83
C SER A 193 -13.04 24.97 3.31
N ALA A 194 -12.86 25.54 4.50
CA ALA A 194 -13.83 26.47 5.12
C ALA A 194 -13.37 27.94 5.19
N ARG A 195 -12.25 28.32 4.55
CA ARG A 195 -11.84 29.73 4.45
C ARG A 195 -11.46 30.07 3.01
N GLY A 196 -12.40 30.66 2.29
CA GLY A 196 -12.09 31.30 1.01
C GLY A 196 -13.19 31.32 -0.05
N TYR A 197 -14.46 31.44 0.35
CA TYR A 197 -15.49 32.02 -0.53
C TYR A 197 -15.70 33.46 -0.06
N CYS A 198 -15.13 34.43 -0.76
CA CYS A 198 -15.56 35.83 -0.72
C CYS A 198 -14.86 36.62 -1.84
N ARG A 199 -15.68 36.99 -2.83
CA ARG A 199 -15.56 38.07 -3.84
C ARG A 199 -14.33 38.10 -4.74
#